data_AF-A0A970X4V5-F1
#
_entry.id   AF-A0A970X4V5-F1
#
_cell.length_a   1.000
_cell.length_b   1.000
_cell.length_c   1.000
_cell.angle_alpha   90.00
_cell.angle_beta   90.00
_cell.angle_gamma   90.00
#
_symmetry.space_group_name_H-M   'P 1'
#
loop_
_entity.id
_entity.type
_entity.pdbx_description
1 polymer ?
#
loop_
_entity_poly.entity_id
_entity_poly.type
_entity_poly.pdbx_seq_one_letter_code
_entity_poly.pdbx_strand_id
1 'polypeptide(L)' 'MSGGRLDDAIRDLQQAARDLRAQSIEPARAAELVDRCAELAADIGRELDQAARDSERDTPDTQERLL' A
#
# COMPACT_ATOMS: atom_id res chain seq x y z
N MET A 1 1.47 -16.52 -0.46
CA MET A 1 0.53 -16.01 -1.49
C MET A 1 0.23 -14.52 -1.32
N SER A 2 1.14 -13.71 -0.75
CA SER A 2 0.82 -12.32 -0.35
C SER A 2 0.95 -11.29 -1.46
N GLY A 3 1.58 -11.60 -2.60
CA GLY A 3 1.79 -10.63 -3.69
C GLY A 3 0.50 -10.15 -4.36
N GLY A 4 -0.48 -11.03 -4.58
CA GLY A 4 -1.67 -10.70 -5.35
C GLY A 4 -2.54 -9.58 -4.76
N ARG A 5 -2.72 -9.57 -3.43
CA ARG A 5 -3.61 -8.59 -2.76
C ARG A 5 -3.00 -7.18 -2.75
N LEU A 6 -1.69 -7.08 -2.54
CA LEU A 6 -0.96 -5.82 -2.57
C LEU A 6 -0.92 -5.24 -4.00
N ASP A 7 -0.68 -6.08 -5.00
CA ASP A 7 -0.70 -5.68 -6.40
C ASP A 7 -2.10 -5.22 -6.87
N ASP A 8 -3.17 -5.80 -6.33
CA ASP A 8 -4.55 -5.33 -6.56
C ASP A 8 -4.78 -3.95 -5.94
N ALA A 9 -4.39 -3.75 -4.67
CA ALA A 9 -4.54 -2.47 -3.97
C ALA A 9 -3.74 -1.34 -4.65
N ILE A 10 -2.52 -1.63 -5.12
CA ILE A 10 -1.70 -0.69 -5.87
C ILE A 10 -2.35 -0.33 -7.21
N ARG A 11 -2.93 -1.30 -7.92
CA ARG A 11 -3.64 -1.05 -9.18
C ARG A 11 -4.85 -0.15 -8.97
N ASP A 12 -5.64 -0.42 -7.94
CA ASP A 12 -6.81 0.40 -7.60
C ASP A 12 -6.41 1.84 -7.23
N LEU A 13 -5.31 2.01 -6.50
CA LEU A 13 -4.79 3.34 -6.15
C LEU A 13 -4.34 4.12 -7.39
N GLN A 14 -3.63 3.45 -8.30
CA GLN A 14 -3.20 4.05 -9.56
C GLN A 14 -4.40 4.46 -10.43
N GLN A 15 -5.47 3.66 -10.45
CA GLN A 15 -6.67 3.99 -11.19
C GLN A 15 -7.39 5.21 -10.58
N ALA A 16 -7.60 5.23 -9.27
CA ALA A 16 -8.23 6.38 -8.59
C ALA A 16 -7.42 7.69 -8.78
N ALA A 17 -6.09 7.61 -8.73
CA ALA A 17 -5.22 8.75 -8.99
C ALA A 17 -5.25 9.22 -10.45
N ARG A 18 -5.44 8.32 -11.42
CA ARG A 18 -5.65 8.68 -12.83
C ARG A 18 -6.98 9.38 -13.03
N ASP A 19 -8.04 8.85 -12.42
CA ASP A 19 -9.37 9.44 -12.48
C ASP A 19 -9.34 10.86 -11.90
N LEU A 20 -8.71 11.07 -10.75
CA LEU A 20 -8.56 12.40 -10.14
C LEU A 20 -7.80 13.41 -11.03
N ARG A 21 -6.86 12.95 -11.86
CA ARG A 21 -6.12 13.80 -12.81
C ARG A 21 -6.90 14.09 -14.09
N ALA A 22 -8.04 13.44 -14.31
CA ALA A 22 -8.90 13.77 -15.44
C ALA A 22 -9.44 15.19 -15.25
N GLN A 23 -9.31 16.01 -16.31
CA GLN A 23 -9.55 17.46 -16.26
C GLN A 23 -11.04 17.84 -16.15
N SER A 24 -11.93 16.88 -15.92
CA SER A 24 -13.38 17.08 -15.82
C SER A 24 -13.94 16.15 -14.75
N ILE A 25 -13.73 16.54 -13.50
CA ILE A 25 -14.26 15.83 -12.34
C ILE A 25 -15.02 16.83 -11.47
N GLU A 26 -16.22 16.42 -11.05
CA GLU A 26 -17.02 17.20 -10.11
C GLU A 26 -16.35 17.23 -8.72
N PRO A 27 -16.41 18.34 -7.97
CA PRO A 27 -15.72 18.47 -6.69
C PRO A 27 -16.09 17.39 -5.67
N ALA A 28 -17.36 17.00 -5.62
CA ALA A 28 -17.83 15.91 -4.77
C ALA A 28 -17.17 14.57 -5.15
N ARG A 29 -17.03 14.32 -6.46
CA ARG A 29 -16.39 13.11 -6.97
C ARG A 29 -14.88 13.11 -6.73
N ALA A 30 -14.24 14.28 -6.79
CA ALA A 30 -12.84 14.43 -6.42
C ALA A 30 -12.60 14.06 -4.95
N ALA A 31 -13.46 14.55 -4.04
CA ALA A 31 -13.36 14.24 -2.61
C ALA A 31 -13.47 12.74 -2.35
N GLU A 32 -14.46 12.06 -2.94
CA GLU A 32 -14.61 10.60 -2.83
C GLU A 32 -13.37 9.84 -3.33
N LEU A 33 -12.75 10.30 -4.43
CA LEU A 33 -11.53 9.69 -4.98
C LEU A 33 -10.31 9.92 -4.09
N VAL A 34 -10.20 11.10 -3.46
CA VAL A 34 -9.14 11.38 -2.49
C VAL A 34 -9.28 10.50 -1.26
N ASP A 35 -10.49 10.38 -0.71
CA ASP A 35 -10.75 9.51 0.44
C ASP A 35 -10.40 8.06 0.10
N ARG A 36 -10.84 7.57 -1.07
CA ARG A 36 -10.49 6.22 -1.55
C ARG A 36 -8.99 6.03 -1.74
N CYS A 37 -8.28 7.05 -2.23
CA CYS A 37 -6.81 6.99 -2.34
C CYS A 37 -6.15 6.88 -0.96
N ALA A 38 -6.65 7.61 0.04
CA ALA A 38 -6.13 7.56 1.40
C ALA A 38 -6.36 6.17 2.04
N GLU A 39 -7.54 5.58 1.85
CA GLU A 39 -7.85 4.23 2.31
C GLU A 39 -6.92 3.18 1.71
N LEU A 40 -6.73 3.22 0.39
CA LEU A 40 -5.84 2.29 -0.32
C LEU A 40 -4.38 2.47 0.09
N ALA A 41 -3.92 3.71 0.25
CA ALA A 41 -2.56 3.99 0.71
C ALA A 41 -2.31 3.49 2.14
N ALA A 42 -3.29 3.63 3.03
CA ALA A 42 -3.21 3.10 4.39
C ALA A 42 -3.14 1.56 4.38
N ASP A 43 -3.90 0.90 3.51
CA ASP A 43 -3.88 -0.55 3.40
C ASP A 43 -2.55 -1.09 2.87
N ILE A 44 -2.04 -0.50 1.79
CA ILE A 44 -0.71 -0.78 1.24
C ILE A 44 0.37 -0.57 2.30
N GLY A 45 0.30 0.53 3.05
CA GLY A 45 1.25 0.84 4.12
C GLY A 45 1.25 -0.21 5.23
N ARG A 46 0.07 -0.72 5.63
CA ARG A 46 -0.04 -1.79 6.63
C ARG A 46 0.56 -3.09 6.14
N GLU A 47 0.25 -3.51 4.91
CA GLU A 47 0.79 -4.75 4.34
C GLU A 47 2.32 -4.68 4.19
N LEU A 48 2.86 -3.52 3.79
CA LEU A 48 4.31 -3.30 3.69
C LEU A 48 5.00 -3.31 5.05
N ASP A 49 4.44 -2.65 6.07
CA ASP A 49 4.97 -2.67 7.44
C ASP A 49 4.95 -4.10 8.01
N GLN A 50 3.88 -4.86 7.76
CA GLN A 50 3.79 -6.25 8.18
C GLN A 50 4.84 -7.11 7.47
N ALA A 51 4.98 -6.98 6.15
CA ALA A 51 5.99 -7.72 5.39
C ALA A 51 7.43 -7.37 5.82
N ALA A 52 7.69 -6.12 6.17
CA ALA A 52 8.98 -5.68 6.71
C ALA A 52 9.28 -6.38 8.05
N ARG A 53 8.32 -6.36 8.99
CA ARG A 53 8.46 -7.02 10.30
C ARG A 53 8.62 -8.54 10.21
N ASP A 54 7.91 -9.17 9.28
CA ASP A 54 8.04 -10.60 9.01
C ASP A 54 9.43 -10.92 8.44
N SER A 55 9.96 -10.07 7.56
CA SER A 55 11.33 -10.21 7.03
C SER A 55 12.41 -10.01 8.10
N GLU A 56 12.20 -9.10 9.05
CA GLU A 56 13.12 -8.89 10.18
C GLU A 56 13.14 -10.10 11.14
N ARG A 57 12.00 -10.77 11.36
CA ARG A 57 11.93 -12.00 12.17
C ARG A 57 12.59 -13.21 11.54
N ASP A 58 12.60 -13.29 10.21
CA ASP A 58 13.18 -14.41 9.47
C ASP A 58 14.71 -14.31 9.35
N THR A 59 15.31 -13.21 9.81
CA THR A 59 16.77 -13.11 9.93
C THR A 59 17.19 -13.83 11.22
N PRO A 60 17.76 -15.05 11.17
CA PRO A 60 18.27 -15.69 12.37
C PRO A 60 19.36 -14.79 12.94
N ASP A 61 19.26 -14.56 14.24
CA ASP A 61 20.17 -13.80 15.08
C ASP A 61 21.62 -14.26 14.84
N THR A 62 22.28 -13.67 13.84
CA THR A 62 23.67 -13.98 13.50
C THR A 62 24.62 -13.31 14.50
N GLN A 63 24.08 -12.63 15.53
CA GLN A 63 24.86 -11.98 16.57
C GLN A 63 25.27 -12.93 17.72
N GLU A 64 24.74 -14.16 17.79
CA GLU A 64 25.19 -15.16 18.78
C GLU A 64 26.41 -16.00 18.33
N ARG A 65 27.03 -15.71 17.16
CA ARG A 65 28.16 -16.50 16.64
C ARG A 65 29.52 -15.78 16.61
N LEU A 66 29.69 -14.80 17.49
CA LEU A 66 30.95 -14.04 17.67
C LEU A 66 31.41 -13.93 19.13
N LEU A 67 30.95 -14.82 20.02
CA LEU A 67 31.48 -14.98 21.39
C LEU A 67 32.19 -16.33 21.53
#